data_AF-A0A4Y2KIN9-F1
#
_entry.id   AF-A0A4Y2KIN9-F1
#
_cell.length_a   1.000
_cell.length_b   1.000
_cell.length_c   1.000
_cell.angle_alpha   90.00
_cell.angle_beta   90.00
_cell.angle_gamma   90.00
#
_symmetry.space_group_name_H-M   'P 1'
#
loop_
_entity.id
_entity.type
_entity.pdbx_description
1 polymer ?
#
loop_
_entity_poly.entity_id
_entity_poly.type
_entity_poly.pdbx_seq_one_letter_code
_entity_poly.pdbx_strand_id
1 'polypeptide(L)'
;MASGEKKRRTEEENLEFNQDWTESFAFICNTDGLQNCLICHEKLAHNKKSNLERHFTTKHTQFAGKYPTGDARKKAVEELQKKKTTVKFHAK
;
A
#
# COMPACT_ATOMS: atom_id res chain seq x y z
N MET A 1 8.02 40.55 -16.05
CA MET A 1 6.84 39.70 -15.80
C MET A 1 6.98 38.44 -16.65
N ALA A 2 7.45 37.33 -16.08
CA ALA A 2 7.33 35.99 -16.67
C ALA A 2 7.72 34.99 -15.57
N SER A 3 6.71 34.53 -14.82
CA SER A 3 6.84 33.46 -13.84
C SER A 3 7.04 32.15 -14.59
N GLY A 4 8.29 31.70 -14.69
CA GLY A 4 8.65 30.39 -15.23
C GLY A 4 8.46 29.32 -14.17
N GLU A 5 7.51 28.42 -14.43
CA GLU A 5 6.93 27.46 -13.50
C GLU A 5 7.96 26.50 -12.86
N LYS A 6 7.73 26.21 -11.57
CA LYS A 6 8.50 25.28 -10.75
C LYS A 6 8.56 23.90 -11.42
N LYS A 7 9.73 23.52 -11.95
CA LYS A 7 10.10 22.12 -12.23
C LYS A 7 9.98 21.31 -10.94
N ARG A 8 8.83 20.67 -10.71
CA ARG A 8 8.69 19.62 -9.69
C ARG A 8 9.44 18.39 -10.17
N ARG A 9 10.73 18.30 -9.82
CA ARG A 9 11.49 17.05 -9.83
C ARG A 9 10.89 16.12 -8.77
N THR A 10 9.94 15.27 -9.11
CA THR A 10 9.57 14.10 -8.26
C THR A 10 8.79 13.03 -9.04
N GLU A 11 9.20 12.69 -10.26
CA GLU A 11 8.54 11.60 -11.02
C GLU A 11 9.34 10.28 -10.99
N GLU A 12 10.62 10.32 -10.60
CA GLU A 12 11.48 9.12 -10.60
C GLU A 12 11.33 8.26 -9.33
N GLU A 13 11.00 8.86 -8.18
CA GLU A 13 10.71 8.12 -6.93
C GLU A 13 9.35 7.40 -6.93
N ASN A 14 8.56 7.48 -8.02
CA ASN A 14 7.22 6.88 -8.14
C ASN A 14 7.21 5.49 -8.82
N LEU A 15 8.36 4.98 -9.28
CA LEU A 15 8.41 3.69 -9.98
C LEU A 15 8.80 2.52 -9.08
N GLU A 16 9.56 2.79 -8.01
CA GLU A 16 9.96 1.74 -7.08
C GLU A 16 8.94 1.64 -5.94
N PHE A 17 8.29 0.47 -5.84
CA PHE A 17 7.39 0.17 -4.74
C PHE A 17 8.14 0.30 -3.41
N ASN A 18 7.76 1.28 -2.59
CA ASN A 18 8.38 1.47 -1.28
C ASN A 18 7.83 0.42 -0.29
N GLN A 19 8.71 -0.41 0.28
CA GLN A 19 8.33 -1.42 1.27
C GLN A 19 7.65 -0.81 2.50
N ASP A 20 7.98 0.44 2.87
CA ASP A 20 7.35 1.18 3.96
C ASP A 20 5.83 1.30 3.77
N TRP A 21 5.36 1.38 2.52
CA TRP A 21 3.92 1.43 2.23
C TRP A 21 3.21 0.12 2.58
N THR A 22 3.95 -0.99 2.62
CA THR A 22 3.44 -2.26 3.12
C THR A 22 3.12 -2.14 4.59
N GLU A 23 4.09 -1.71 5.40
CA GLU A 23 3.95 -1.58 6.85
C GLU A 23 2.94 -0.49 7.23
N SER A 24 2.89 0.60 6.47
CA SER A 24 2.05 1.78 6.74
C SER A 24 0.61 1.66 6.25
N PHE A 25 0.39 1.06 5.07
CA PHE A 25 -0.91 1.04 4.38
C PHE A 25 -1.44 -0.37 4.07
N ALA A 26 -0.73 -1.42 4.45
CA ALA A 26 -1.09 -2.81 4.16
C ALA A 26 -1.20 -3.10 2.65
N PHE A 27 -0.32 -2.53 1.83
CA PHE A 27 -0.27 -2.77 0.38
C PHE A 27 0.97 -3.57 0.00
N ILE A 28 0.88 -4.43 -1.01
CA ILE A 28 2.03 -5.14 -1.59
C ILE A 28 2.03 -5.03 -3.10
N CYS A 29 3.21 -5.04 -3.73
CA CYS A 29 3.31 -5.20 -5.18
C CYS A 29 3.07 -6.67 -5.54
N ASN A 30 2.08 -6.94 -6.41
CA ASN A 30 1.95 -8.26 -7.03
C ASN A 30 2.93 -8.38 -8.22
N THR A 31 3.14 -9.61 -8.70
CA THR A 31 3.92 -9.92 -9.91
C THR A 31 3.43 -9.22 -11.17
N ASP A 32 2.18 -8.77 -11.17
CA ASP A 32 1.53 -8.02 -12.26
C ASP A 32 1.92 -6.52 -12.27
N GLY A 33 2.78 -6.07 -11.35
CA GLY A 33 3.12 -4.65 -11.16
C GLY A 33 2.02 -3.83 -10.48
N LEU A 34 0.89 -4.46 -10.14
CA LEU A 34 -0.25 -3.82 -9.47
C LEU A 34 -0.10 -3.86 -7.95
N GLN A 35 -0.52 -2.77 -7.28
CA GLN A 35 -0.53 -2.73 -5.82
C GLN A 35 -1.80 -3.41 -5.29
N ASN A 36 -1.65 -4.36 -4.39
CA ASN A 36 -2.74 -5.15 -3.85
C ASN A 36 -2.91 -4.88 -2.36
N CYS A 37 -4.10 -4.44 -1.96
CA CYS A 37 -4.45 -4.28 -0.56
C CYS A 37 -4.49 -5.64 0.14
N LEU A 38 -3.88 -5.75 1.31
CA LEU A 38 -3.91 -6.96 2.13
C LEU A 38 -5.17 -7.06 3.00
N ILE A 39 -5.94 -5.97 3.12
CA ILE A 39 -7.14 -5.94 3.96
C ILE A 39 -8.38 -6.33 3.14
N CYS A 40 -8.58 -5.75 1.95
CA CYS A 40 -9.72 -6.06 1.07
C CYS A 40 -9.35 -6.79 -0.22
N HIS A 41 -8.07 -7.06 -0.50
CA HIS A 41 -7.63 -7.71 -1.74
C HIS A 41 -7.96 -6.92 -3.04
N GLU A 42 -8.28 -5.63 -2.93
CA GLU A 42 -8.46 -4.74 -4.07
C GLU A 42 -7.10 -4.39 -4.70
N LYS A 43 -7.06 -4.37 -6.05
CA LYS A 43 -5.88 -4.03 -6.82
C LYS A 43 -5.96 -2.57 -7.29
N LEU A 44 -4.86 -1.83 -7.14
CA LEU A 44 -4.69 -0.47 -7.61
C LEU A 44 -3.69 -0.46 -8.77
N ALA A 45 -4.12 0.08 -9.90
CA ALA A 45 -3.33 0.18 -11.12
C ALA A 45 -2.27 1.29 -11.08
N HIS A 46 -2.45 2.28 -10.20
CA HIS A 46 -1.53 3.40 -10.08
C HIS A 46 -0.69 3.25 -8.82
N ASN A 47 0.61 3.02 -9.02
CA ASN A 47 1.63 2.98 -7.98
C ASN A 47 1.92 4.40 -7.48
N LYS A 48 1.01 4.97 -6.69
CA LYS A 48 1.15 6.31 -6.11
C LYS A 48 0.79 6.26 -4.64
N LYS A 49 1.67 6.75 -3.76
CA LYS A 49 1.42 6.84 -2.31
C LYS A 49 0.05 7.43 -1.99
N SER A 50 -0.32 8.54 -2.64
CA SER A 50 -1.60 9.22 -2.42
C SER A 50 -2.81 8.33 -2.71
N ASN A 51 -2.70 7.41 -3.68
CA ASN A 51 -3.77 6.48 -3.99
C ASN A 51 -3.91 5.41 -2.90
N LEU A 52 -2.79 4.89 -2.41
CA LEU A 52 -2.76 3.92 -1.30
C LEU A 52 -3.30 4.53 -0.01
N GLU A 53 -2.83 5.73 0.31
CA GLU A 53 -3.20 6.46 1.52
C GLU A 53 -4.70 6.78 1.50
N ARG A 54 -5.22 7.27 0.39
CA ARG A 54 -6.66 7.50 0.22
C ARG A 54 -7.46 6.20 0.33
N HIS A 55 -7.02 5.12 -0.32
CA HIS A 55 -7.70 3.83 -0.21
C HIS A 55 -7.72 3.36 1.26
N PHE A 56 -6.59 3.38 1.95
CA PHE A 56 -6.47 2.96 3.34
C PHE A 56 -7.33 3.80 4.28
N THR A 57 -7.24 5.12 4.19
CA THR A 57 -7.97 6.03 5.08
C THR A 57 -9.47 6.09 4.81
N THR A 58 -9.95 5.73 3.62
CA THR A 58 -11.38 5.77 3.28
C THR A 58 -12.07 4.41 3.41
N LYS A 59 -11.43 3.33 2.94
CA LYS A 59 -11.98 1.97 2.96
C LYS A 59 -11.68 1.25 4.28
N HIS A 60 -10.53 1.56 4.89
CA HIS A 60 -10.01 0.86 6.06
C HIS A 60 -9.93 1.75 7.30
N THR A 61 -10.86 2.70 7.44
CA THR A 61 -11.00 3.55 8.65
C THR A 61 -11.06 2.74 9.93
N GLN A 62 -11.82 1.64 9.93
CA GLN A 62 -11.96 0.76 11.09
C GLN A 62 -10.64 0.05 11.43
N PHE A 63 -9.89 -0.36 10.42
CA PHE A 63 -8.56 -0.96 10.63
C PHE A 63 -7.56 0.08 11.14
N ALA A 64 -7.57 1.29 10.56
CA ALA A 64 -6.73 2.39 11.01
C ALA A 64 -7.03 2.79 12.47
N GLY A 65 -8.30 2.70 12.88
CA GLY A 65 -8.73 2.93 14.26
C GLY A 65 -8.32 1.81 15.22
N LYS A 66 -8.38 0.54 14.79
CA LYS A 66 -7.93 -0.59 15.61
C LYS A 66 -6.41 -0.72 15.70
N TYR A 67 -5.70 -0.34 14.65
CA TYR A 67 -4.25 -0.46 14.51
C TYR A 67 -3.66 0.91 14.16
N PRO A 68 -3.37 1.75 15.17
CA PRO A 68 -2.69 3.02 14.94
C PRO A 68 -1.29 2.80 14.36
N THR A 69 -0.73 3.85 13.74
CA THR A 69 0.61 3.81 13.12
C THR A 69 1.66 3.36 14.13
N GLY A 70 2.61 2.53 13.69
CA GLY A 70 3.68 1.96 14.51
C GLY A 70 3.63 0.43 14.54
N ASP A 71 4.22 -0.16 15.58
CA ASP A 71 4.38 -1.62 15.71
C ASP A 71 3.06 -2.39 15.67
N ALA A 72 1.98 -1.83 16.21
CA ALA A 72 0.66 -2.46 16.19
C ALA A 72 0.17 -2.71 14.76
N ARG A 73 0.33 -1.71 13.87
CA ARG A 73 -0.02 -1.83 12.47
C ARG A 73 0.94 -2.74 11.72
N LYS A 74 2.24 -2.58 11.93
CA LYS A 74 3.27 -3.43 11.32
C LYS A 74 2.99 -4.91 11.58
N LYS A 75 2.76 -5.28 12.85
CA LYS A 75 2.42 -6.65 13.23
C LYS A 75 1.13 -7.14 12.58
N ALA A 76 0.09 -6.29 12.53
CA ALA A 76 -1.17 -6.66 11.87
C ALA A 76 -0.98 -6.89 10.37
N VAL A 77 -0.18 -6.07 9.70
CA VAL A 77 0.19 -6.23 8.29
C VAL A 77 0.98 -7.53 8.06
N GLU A 78 1.97 -7.82 8.89
CA GLU A 78 2.75 -9.06 8.79
C GLU A 78 1.86 -10.31 8.90
N GLU A 79 0.89 -10.30 9.82
CA GLU A 79 -0.07 -11.39 9.95
C GLU A 79 -0.96 -11.53 8.71
N LEU A 80 -1.37 -10.42 8.08
CA LEU A 80 -2.11 -10.45 6.82
C LEU A 80 -1.26 -11.02 5.66
N GLN A 81 0.04 -10.70 5.62
CA GLN A 81 0.96 -11.26 4.63
C GLN A 81 1.12 -12.78 4.78
N LYS A 82 1.33 -13.25 6.02
CA LYS A 82 1.44 -14.70 6.32
C LYS A 82 0.17 -15.44 5.90
N LYS A 83 -1.01 -14.88 6.19
CA LYS A 83 -2.28 -15.48 5.75
C LYS A 83 -2.35 -15.63 4.23
N LYS A 84 -1.88 -14.63 3.48
CA LYS A 84 -1.89 -14.64 2.01
C LYS A 84 -0.99 -15.75 1.42
N THR A 85 0.12 -16.09 2.07
CA THR A 85 1.01 -17.19 1.62
C THR A 85 0.45 -18.57 1.96
N THR A 86 -0.30 -18.71 3.07
CA THR A 86 -0.88 -20.01 3.46
C THR A 86 -1.98 -20.48 2.50
N VAL A 87 -2.73 -19.56 1.87
CA VAL A 87 -3.81 -19.93 0.92
C VAL A 87 -3.27 -20.56 -0.36
N LYS A 88 -1.99 -20.35 -0.71
CA LYS A 88 -1.40 -20.94 -1.93
C LYS A 88 -1.16 -22.45 -1.85
N PHE A 89 -1.31 -23.07 -0.67
CA PHE A 89 -1.07 -24.51 -0.47
C PHE A 89 -2.33 -25.39 -0.47
N HIS A 90 -3.51 -24.87 -0.83
CA HIS A 90 -4.74 -25.66 -0.86
C HIS A 90 -5.32 -25.97 -2.25
N ALA A 91 -4.56 -25.74 -3.33
CA ALA A 91 -4.89 -26.34 -4.62
C ALA A 91 -4.42 -27.81 -4.62
N LYS A 92 -5.28 -28.70 -4.13
CA LYS A 92 -5.24 -30.14 -4.41
C LYS A 92 -5.83 -30.38 -5.80
#